data_AF-A0AAV4UX70-F1
#
_entry.id   AF-A0AAV4UX70-F1
#
_cell.length_a   1.000
_cell.length_b   1.000
_cell.length_c   1.000
_cell.angle_alpha   90.00
_cell.angle_beta   90.00
_cell.angle_gamma   90.00
#
_symmetry.space_group_name_H-M   'P 1'
#
loop_
_entity.id
_entity.type
_entity.pdbx_description
1 polymer ?
#
loop_
_entity_poly.entity_id
_entity_poly.type
_entity_poly.pdbx_seq_one_letter_code
_entity_poly.pdbx_strand_id
1 'polypeptide(L)'
;MHPSLYYFSCYSWHTILESEETTLKFMQEVGLIPSMSSPCPACPVCGAETRVNKAPERKLGFRYVCSTRRTAKCTGTVSALKNTFMERSQLPFRDVMAILFGFVKKMQVTDVIESVRNWRALRGEPTISNESVVDFYSYFREVAEVFASHHSKQLGGPKKTILLDETFVTRRKYNRGRITRTMTQTVFGIFCK
;
A
#
# COMPACT_ATOMS: atom_id res chain seq x y z
N MET A 1 2.98 4.42 17.43
CA MET A 1 3.79 3.53 16.58
C MET A 1 3.76 2.15 17.22
N HIS A 2 3.48 1.07 16.47
CA HIS A 2 3.33 -0.26 17.06
C HIS A 2 4.66 -0.75 17.69
N PRO A 3 4.67 -1.39 18.88
CA PRO A 3 5.91 -1.79 19.57
C PRO A 3 6.84 -2.67 18.73
N SER A 4 6.29 -3.52 17.85
CA SER A 4 7.09 -4.36 16.94
C SER A 4 7.87 -3.57 15.88
N LEU A 5 7.52 -2.29 15.64
CA LEU A 5 8.20 -1.43 14.66
C LEU A 5 9.37 -0.64 15.25
N TYR A 6 9.59 -0.67 16.58
CA TYR A 6 10.69 0.06 17.24
C TYR A 6 12.07 -0.57 16.98
N TYR A 7 12.14 -1.89 16.74
CA TYR A 7 13.38 -2.64 16.51
C TYR A 7 13.48 -3.19 15.08
N PHE A 8 12.86 -2.48 14.13
CA PHE A 8 12.72 -2.94 12.76
C PHE A 8 14.03 -2.76 11.96
N SER A 9 14.89 -3.79 11.98
CA SER A 9 16.17 -3.83 11.27
C SER A 9 16.04 -4.50 9.90
N CYS A 10 17.06 -4.37 9.03
CA CYS A 10 17.12 -5.13 7.77
C CYS A 10 17.07 -6.65 7.98
N TYR A 11 17.56 -7.16 9.12
CA TYR A 11 17.49 -8.58 9.48
C TYR A 11 16.06 -9.02 9.80
N SER A 12 15.28 -8.21 10.53
CA SER A 12 13.86 -8.50 10.77
C SER A 12 13.06 -8.63 9.47
N TRP A 13 13.51 -7.92 8.43
CA TRP A 13 12.86 -7.93 7.13
C TRP A 13 13.05 -9.24 6.36
N HIS A 14 14.24 -9.84 6.44
CA HIS A 14 14.49 -11.14 5.83
C HIS A 14 13.59 -12.24 6.44
N THR A 15 13.39 -12.21 7.76
CA THR A 15 12.51 -13.17 8.45
C THR A 15 11.03 -12.95 8.08
N ILE A 16 10.58 -11.70 8.00
CA ILE A 16 9.18 -11.39 7.62
C ILE A 16 8.89 -11.82 6.20
N LEU A 17 9.83 -11.62 5.28
CA LEU A 17 9.67 -11.97 3.86
C LEU A 17 10.12 -13.39 3.52
N GLU A 18 10.47 -14.22 4.51
CA GLU A 18 10.93 -15.59 4.27
C GLU A 18 9.85 -16.42 3.54
N SER A 19 8.60 -16.31 3.98
CA SER A 19 7.46 -17.02 3.41
C SER A 19 6.22 -16.13 3.32
N GLU A 20 5.28 -16.53 2.47
CA GLU A 20 3.98 -15.86 2.38
C GLU A 20 3.21 -15.93 3.71
N GLU A 21 3.34 -17.04 4.46
CA GLU A 21 2.67 -17.23 5.75
C GLU A 21 3.25 -16.32 6.85
N THR A 22 4.58 -16.20 6.92
CA THR A 22 5.23 -15.30 7.89
C THR A 22 4.88 -13.84 7.59
N THR A 23 4.85 -13.46 6.31
CA THR A 23 4.41 -12.12 5.91
C THR A 23 2.94 -11.88 6.27
N LEU A 24 2.06 -12.84 5.98
CA LEU A 24 0.63 -12.74 6.31
C LEU A 24 0.42 -12.52 7.82
N LYS A 25 1.06 -13.33 8.67
CA LYS A 25 0.99 -13.21 10.13
C LYS A 25 1.45 -11.83 10.59
N PHE A 26 2.60 -11.37 10.09
CA PHE A 26 3.10 -10.04 10.41
C PHE A 26 2.10 -8.94 10.01
N MET A 27 1.56 -8.98 8.79
CA MET A 27 0.58 -8.00 8.32
C MET A 27 -0.70 -7.99 9.16
N GLN A 28 -1.14 -9.15 9.69
CA GLN A 28 -2.26 -9.25 10.61
C GLN A 28 -1.93 -8.67 11.99
N GLU A 29 -0.74 -8.96 12.53
CA GLU A 29 -0.28 -8.45 13.82
C GLU A 29 -0.16 -6.93 13.84
N VAL A 30 0.35 -6.32 12.76
CA VAL A 30 0.44 -4.86 12.65
C VAL A 30 -0.87 -4.18 12.24
N GLY A 31 -1.92 -4.96 11.94
CA GLY A 31 -3.23 -4.44 11.55
C GLY A 31 -3.33 -3.90 10.12
N LEU A 32 -2.42 -4.28 9.21
CA LEU A 32 -2.50 -3.91 7.78
C LEU A 32 -3.62 -4.67 7.05
N ILE A 33 -3.91 -5.90 7.49
CA ILE A 33 -4.98 -6.75 6.98
C ILE A 33 -5.67 -7.43 8.17
N PRO A 34 -6.96 -7.78 8.06
CA PRO A 34 -7.67 -8.42 9.15
C PRO A 34 -7.27 -9.88 9.33
N SER A 35 -7.37 -10.33 10.57
CA SER A 35 -7.38 -11.75 10.96
C SER A 35 -8.82 -12.24 11.11
N MET A 36 -9.00 -13.55 11.31
CA MET A 36 -10.32 -14.11 11.64
C MET A 36 -10.88 -13.62 12.98
N SER A 37 -10.03 -13.07 13.86
CA SER A 37 -10.44 -12.46 15.13
C SER A 37 -10.71 -10.96 15.04
N SER A 38 -10.46 -10.33 13.88
CA SER A 38 -10.75 -8.91 13.68
C SER A 38 -12.26 -8.64 13.67
N PRO A 39 -12.70 -7.43 14.11
CA PRO A 39 -14.10 -7.03 14.04
C PRO A 39 -14.69 -7.20 12.64
N CYS A 40 -15.89 -7.78 12.58
CA CYS A 40 -16.58 -8.01 11.31
C CYS A 40 -17.25 -6.72 10.81
N PRO A 41 -17.12 -6.36 9.53
CA PRO A 41 -17.79 -5.19 8.97
C PRO A 41 -19.32 -5.38 8.91
N ALA A 42 -20.06 -4.28 8.83
CA ALA A 42 -21.50 -4.33 8.56
C ALA A 42 -21.79 -4.86 7.15
N CYS A 43 -22.96 -5.49 6.99
CA CYS A 43 -23.40 -5.99 5.69
C CYS A 43 -23.73 -4.83 4.74
N PRO A 44 -23.19 -4.81 3.51
CA PRO A 44 -23.41 -3.70 2.57
C PRO A 44 -24.84 -3.65 2.00
N VAL A 45 -25.63 -4.73 2.17
CA VAL A 45 -26.99 -4.83 1.61
C VAL A 45 -28.06 -4.46 2.64
N CYS A 46 -27.92 -4.92 3.87
CA CYS A 46 -28.97 -4.78 4.90
C CYS A 46 -28.50 -4.13 6.20
N GLY A 47 -27.22 -3.73 6.31
CA GLY A 47 -26.64 -3.13 7.50
C GLY A 47 -26.41 -4.07 8.69
N ALA A 48 -26.97 -5.30 8.67
CA ALA A 48 -26.79 -6.27 9.74
C ALA A 48 -25.32 -6.71 9.90
N GLU A 49 -24.97 -7.24 11.08
CA GLU A 49 -23.64 -7.79 11.34
C GLU A 49 -23.26 -8.91 10.36
N THR A 50 -21.98 -9.00 10.04
CA THR A 50 -21.45 -10.13 9.28
C THR A 50 -20.73 -11.11 10.20
N ARG A 51 -20.59 -12.36 9.74
CA ARG A 51 -19.83 -13.41 10.41
C ARG A 51 -18.71 -13.92 9.49
N VAL A 52 -17.63 -14.37 10.09
CA VAL A 52 -16.53 -15.02 9.36
C VAL A 52 -17.00 -16.35 8.77
N ASN A 53 -16.67 -16.58 7.50
CA ASN A 53 -16.90 -17.83 6.80
C ASN A 53 -15.61 -18.28 6.12
N LYS A 54 -15.19 -19.53 6.40
CA LYS A 54 -14.01 -20.13 5.75
C LYS A 54 -14.24 -20.21 4.24
N ALA A 55 -13.24 -19.76 3.49
CA ALA A 55 -13.25 -19.63 2.05
C ALA A 55 -11.80 -19.81 1.55
N PRO A 56 -11.29 -21.06 1.49
CA PRO A 56 -9.89 -21.36 1.19
C PRO A 56 -9.48 -20.90 -0.22
N GLU A 57 -10.43 -20.70 -1.12
CA GLU A 57 -10.19 -20.14 -2.45
C GLU A 57 -9.82 -18.66 -2.45
N ARG A 58 -10.01 -17.97 -1.32
CA ARG A 58 -9.68 -16.56 -1.14
C ARG A 58 -8.27 -16.41 -0.60
N LYS A 59 -7.65 -15.29 -0.93
CA LYS A 59 -6.27 -14.96 -0.54
C LYS A 59 -6.01 -14.99 0.98
N LEU A 60 -7.01 -14.65 1.80
CA LEU A 60 -6.95 -14.77 3.27
C LEU A 60 -7.55 -16.07 3.81
N GLY A 61 -8.11 -16.92 2.96
CA GLY A 61 -8.80 -18.15 3.38
C GLY A 61 -10.17 -17.93 4.03
N PHE A 62 -10.70 -16.69 4.05
CA PHE A 62 -12.03 -16.38 4.57
C PHE A 62 -12.68 -15.17 3.90
N ARG A 63 -13.98 -15.03 4.16
CA ARG A 63 -14.83 -13.89 3.78
C ARG A 63 -15.83 -13.59 4.88
N TYR A 64 -16.41 -12.40 4.85
CA TYR A 64 -17.51 -12.03 5.72
C TYR A 64 -18.84 -12.26 5.01
N VAL A 65 -19.77 -12.93 5.69
CA VAL A 65 -21.11 -13.23 5.16
C VAL A 65 -22.15 -12.68 6.11
N CYS A 66 -23.22 -12.09 5.56
CA CYS A 66 -24.31 -11.55 6.36
C CYS A 66 -24.89 -12.59 7.34
N SER A 67 -25.07 -12.18 8.61
CA SER A 67 -25.65 -13.03 9.65
C SER A 67 -27.09 -13.45 9.33
N THR A 68 -27.88 -12.51 8.78
CA THR A 68 -29.29 -12.69 8.42
C THR A 68 -29.50 -13.40 7.08
N ARG A 69 -28.44 -13.91 6.44
CA ARG A 69 -28.51 -14.64 5.17
C ARG A 69 -29.53 -15.79 5.16
N ARG A 70 -29.72 -16.46 6.30
CA ARG A 70 -30.70 -17.56 6.44
C ARG A 70 -32.10 -17.08 6.79
N THR A 71 -32.24 -16.00 7.54
CA THR A 71 -33.53 -15.50 8.04
C THR A 71 -34.19 -14.54 7.05
N ALA A 72 -33.45 -13.56 6.55
CA ALA A 72 -33.93 -12.52 5.64
C ALA A 72 -33.53 -12.76 4.17
N LYS A 73 -32.97 -13.94 3.83
CA LYS A 73 -32.45 -14.29 2.50
C LYS A 73 -31.45 -13.27 1.92
N CYS A 74 -30.74 -12.55 2.79
CA CYS A 74 -29.75 -11.55 2.38
C CYS A 74 -28.52 -12.21 1.72
N THR A 75 -28.12 -11.74 0.55
CA THR A 75 -26.96 -12.25 -0.22
C THR A 75 -25.67 -11.49 0.05
N GLY A 76 -25.67 -10.55 0.99
CA GLY A 76 -24.53 -9.69 1.27
C GLY A 76 -23.28 -10.47 1.71
N THR A 77 -22.18 -10.23 1.00
CA THR A 77 -20.84 -10.76 1.30
C THR A 77 -19.81 -9.67 1.16
N VAL A 78 -18.79 -9.68 2.02
CA VAL A 78 -17.68 -8.73 1.99
C VAL A 78 -16.37 -9.52 1.93
N SER A 79 -15.47 -9.11 1.03
CA SER A 79 -14.10 -9.64 0.98
C SER A 79 -13.36 -9.27 2.26
N ALA A 80 -12.57 -10.18 2.81
CA ALA A 80 -11.71 -9.87 3.95
C ALA A 80 -10.67 -8.79 3.64
N LEU A 81 -10.30 -8.62 2.37
CA LEU A 81 -9.38 -7.57 1.92
C LEU A 81 -10.08 -6.27 1.50
N LYS A 82 -11.38 -6.14 1.74
CA LYS A 82 -12.09 -4.91 1.40
C LYS A 82 -11.61 -3.76 2.29
N ASN A 83 -11.35 -2.59 1.70
CA ASN A 83 -10.80 -1.41 2.36
C ASN A 83 -9.46 -1.66 3.07
N THR A 84 -8.67 -2.61 2.58
CA THR A 84 -7.31 -2.85 3.08
C THR A 84 -6.28 -2.50 2.02
N PHE A 85 -5.03 -2.46 2.45
CA PHE A 85 -3.86 -2.25 1.60
C PHE A 85 -3.74 -3.23 0.43
N MET A 86 -4.40 -4.38 0.52
CA MET A 86 -4.35 -5.47 -0.44
C MET A 86 -5.66 -5.63 -1.22
N GLU A 87 -6.58 -4.66 -1.15
CA GLU A 87 -7.79 -4.67 -1.95
C GLU A 87 -7.44 -4.74 -3.45
N ARG A 88 -8.02 -5.71 -4.18
CA ARG A 88 -7.81 -5.95 -5.63
C ARG A 88 -6.37 -6.30 -6.05
N SER A 89 -5.42 -6.36 -5.13
CA SER A 89 -4.04 -6.75 -5.42
C SER A 89 -3.92 -8.24 -5.77
N GLN A 90 -3.37 -8.51 -6.96
CA GLN A 90 -3.02 -9.85 -7.42
C GLN A 90 -1.62 -10.28 -6.99
N LEU A 91 -0.80 -9.37 -6.45
CA LEU A 91 0.55 -9.70 -5.99
C LEU A 91 0.52 -10.42 -4.64
N PRO A 92 1.39 -11.42 -4.40
CA PRO A 92 1.60 -12.00 -3.08
C PRO A 92 1.82 -10.94 -1.99
N PHE A 93 1.39 -11.23 -0.77
CA PHE A 93 1.59 -10.37 0.41
C PHE A 93 3.07 -10.03 0.60
N ARG A 94 3.94 -11.03 0.46
CA ARG A 94 5.39 -10.87 0.54
C ARG A 94 5.93 -9.83 -0.43
N ASP A 95 5.47 -9.84 -1.67
CA ASP A 95 5.99 -8.92 -2.69
C ASP A 95 5.52 -7.49 -2.44
N VAL A 96 4.25 -7.31 -2.07
CA VAL A 96 3.74 -5.98 -1.71
C VAL A 96 4.49 -5.43 -0.50
N MET A 97 4.78 -6.27 0.49
CA MET A 97 5.60 -5.88 1.63
C MET A 97 7.01 -5.49 1.18
N ALA A 98 7.69 -6.30 0.37
CA ALA A 98 9.02 -5.97 -0.16
C ALA A 98 9.06 -4.60 -0.85
N ILE A 99 8.04 -4.30 -1.66
CA ILE A 99 7.90 -3.00 -2.32
C ILE A 99 7.69 -1.88 -1.28
N LEU A 100 6.83 -2.11 -0.28
CA LEU A 100 6.59 -1.15 0.82
C LEU A 100 7.87 -0.84 1.60
N PHE A 101 8.70 -1.84 1.88
CA PHE A 101 9.98 -1.60 2.55
C PHE A 101 10.94 -0.78 1.70
N GLY A 102 11.05 -1.10 0.41
CA GLY A 102 11.84 -0.29 -0.51
C GLY A 102 11.39 1.17 -0.54
N PHE A 103 10.08 1.40 -0.53
CA PHE A 103 9.50 2.74 -0.42
C PHE A 103 9.86 3.43 0.90
N VAL A 104 9.68 2.77 2.05
CA VAL A 104 10.01 3.33 3.38
C VAL A 104 11.51 3.62 3.52
N LYS A 105 12.37 2.78 2.92
CA LYS A 105 13.82 2.99 2.86
C LYS A 105 14.27 4.01 1.81
N LYS A 106 13.33 4.64 1.10
CA LYS A 106 13.60 5.65 0.06
C LYS A 106 14.51 5.12 -1.06
N MET A 107 14.39 3.84 -1.38
CA MET A 107 15.11 3.23 -2.49
C MET A 107 14.55 3.72 -3.83
N GLN A 108 15.37 3.70 -4.88
CA GLN A 108 14.85 4.00 -6.21
C GLN A 108 13.93 2.88 -6.67
N VAL A 109 12.85 3.23 -7.37
CA VAL A 109 11.87 2.25 -7.85
C VAL A 109 12.52 1.20 -8.77
N THR A 110 13.54 1.59 -9.53
CA THR A 110 14.34 0.70 -10.39
C THR A 110 15.05 -0.38 -9.58
N ASP A 111 15.69 0.00 -8.46
CA ASP A 111 16.44 -0.92 -7.60
C ASP A 111 15.49 -1.92 -6.93
N VAL A 112 14.29 -1.47 -6.56
CA VAL A 112 13.25 -2.33 -5.98
C VAL A 112 12.67 -3.29 -7.00
N ILE A 113 12.44 -2.84 -8.24
CA ILE A 113 12.01 -3.72 -9.33
C ILE A 113 13.01 -4.86 -9.51
N GLU A 114 14.30 -4.53 -9.63
CA GLU A 114 15.36 -5.53 -9.80
C GLU A 114 15.46 -6.47 -8.58
N SER A 115 15.42 -5.92 -7.37
CA SER A 115 15.46 -6.71 -6.14
C SER A 115 14.29 -7.70 -6.04
N VAL A 116 13.06 -7.26 -6.31
CA VAL A 116 11.87 -8.15 -6.26
C VAL A 116 11.94 -9.22 -7.35
N ARG A 117 12.43 -8.88 -8.56
CA ARG A 117 12.65 -9.85 -9.63
C ARG A 117 13.67 -10.92 -9.24
N ASN A 118 14.80 -10.52 -8.67
CA ASN A 118 15.83 -11.44 -8.24
C ASN A 118 15.31 -12.40 -7.16
N TRP A 119 14.56 -11.87 -6.18
CA TRP A 119 13.92 -12.69 -5.15
C TRP A 119 12.90 -13.68 -5.72
N ARG A 120 12.08 -13.28 -6.70
CA ARG A 120 11.14 -14.16 -7.40
C ARG A 120 11.85 -15.23 -8.22
N ALA A 121 12.92 -14.86 -8.95
CA ALA A 121 13.70 -15.77 -9.77
C ALA A 121 14.35 -16.89 -8.94
N LEU A 122 14.88 -16.57 -7.74
CA LEU A 122 15.42 -17.58 -6.81
C LEU A 122 14.39 -18.63 -6.38
N ARG A 123 13.09 -18.32 -6.47
CA ARG A 123 11.99 -19.21 -6.12
C ARG A 123 11.31 -19.83 -7.36
N GLY A 124 11.79 -19.54 -8.56
CA GLY A 124 11.13 -19.96 -9.81
C GLY A 124 9.78 -19.29 -10.06
N GLU A 125 9.51 -18.14 -9.43
CA GLU A 125 8.27 -17.38 -9.61
C GLU A 125 8.35 -16.48 -10.87
N PRO A 126 7.23 -16.21 -11.55
CA PRO A 126 7.21 -15.35 -12.72
C PRO A 126 7.65 -13.92 -12.38
N THR A 127 8.32 -13.27 -13.32
CA THR A 127 8.77 -11.88 -13.16
C THR A 127 7.61 -10.93 -12.88
N ILE A 128 7.90 -9.86 -12.14
CA ILE A 128 6.95 -8.78 -11.89
C ILE A 128 7.07 -7.70 -12.98
N SER A 129 5.92 -7.13 -13.37
CA SER A 129 5.88 -6.02 -14.31
C SER A 129 6.40 -4.72 -13.66
N ASN A 130 6.99 -3.83 -14.45
CA ASN A 130 7.45 -2.54 -13.94
C ASN A 130 6.25 -1.71 -13.43
N GLU A 131 5.16 -1.77 -14.19
CA GLU A 131 3.91 -1.05 -13.96
C GLU A 131 3.36 -1.39 -12.57
N SER A 132 3.34 -2.68 -12.20
CA SER A 132 2.85 -3.11 -10.90
C SER A 132 3.62 -2.45 -9.75
N VAL A 133 4.96 -2.43 -9.82
CA VAL A 133 5.79 -1.83 -8.77
C VAL A 133 5.62 -0.31 -8.70
N VAL A 134 5.56 0.34 -9.87
CA VAL A 134 5.33 1.79 -9.99
C VAL A 134 3.96 2.19 -9.45
N ASP A 135 2.93 1.40 -9.71
CA ASP A 135 1.58 1.62 -9.21
C ASP A 135 1.54 1.54 -7.68
N PHE A 136 2.21 0.53 -7.08
CA PHE A 136 2.33 0.45 -5.62
C PHE A 136 3.09 1.65 -5.03
N TYR A 137 4.19 2.08 -5.65
CA TYR A 137 4.89 3.29 -5.23
C TYR A 137 4.00 4.53 -5.27
N SER A 138 3.16 4.66 -6.30
CA SER A 138 2.25 5.79 -6.45
C SER A 138 1.15 5.74 -5.37
N TYR A 139 0.56 4.57 -5.16
CA TYR A 139 -0.40 4.32 -4.09
C TYR A 139 0.17 4.66 -2.70
N PHE A 140 1.43 4.30 -2.42
CA PHE A 140 2.04 4.63 -1.13
C PHE A 140 2.26 6.14 -0.95
N ARG A 141 2.56 6.87 -2.03
CA ARG A 141 2.62 8.34 -2.00
C ARG A 141 1.26 8.94 -1.72
N GLU A 142 0.19 8.44 -2.34
CA GLU A 142 -1.18 8.90 -2.08
C GLU A 142 -1.56 8.70 -0.61
N VAL A 143 -1.26 7.54 -0.03
CA VAL A 143 -1.49 7.28 1.40
C VAL A 143 -0.67 8.25 2.28
N ALA A 144 0.60 8.47 1.94
CA ALA A 144 1.46 9.41 2.67
C ALA A 144 0.98 10.86 2.56
N GLU A 145 0.45 11.26 1.40
CA GLU A 145 -0.13 12.58 1.14
C GLU A 145 -1.39 12.80 1.97
N VAL A 146 -2.30 11.82 2.01
CA VAL A 146 -3.49 11.88 2.87
C VAL A 146 -3.07 12.02 4.34
N PHE A 147 -2.08 11.26 4.79
CA PHE A 147 -1.59 11.42 6.16
C PHE A 147 -0.98 12.81 6.40
N ALA A 148 -0.17 13.31 5.47
CA ALA A 148 0.48 14.61 5.58
C ALA A 148 -0.52 15.77 5.57
N SER A 149 -1.61 15.69 4.79
CA SER A 149 -2.62 16.74 4.72
C SER A 149 -3.39 16.88 6.03
N HIS A 150 -3.71 15.76 6.69
CA HIS A 150 -4.38 15.74 8.00
C HIS A 150 -3.48 16.16 9.16
N HIS A 151 -2.15 16.05 8.98
CA HIS A 151 -1.14 16.45 9.98
C HIS A 151 -0.39 17.71 9.56
N SER A 152 -0.96 18.50 8.65
CA SER A 152 -0.32 19.72 8.16
C SER A 152 -0.20 20.72 9.31
N LYS A 153 1.03 20.95 9.76
CA LYS A 153 1.37 22.05 10.66
C LYS A 153 1.57 23.30 9.83
N GLN A 154 1.28 24.46 10.41
CA GLN A 154 1.58 25.74 9.79
C GLN A 154 3.07 25.78 9.42
N LEU A 155 3.35 25.92 8.12
CA LEU A 155 4.68 26.15 7.59
C LEU A 155 4.96 27.67 7.66
N GLY A 156 6.03 28.07 8.33
CA GLY A 156 6.37 29.47 8.56
C GLY A 156 5.97 30.01 9.94
N GLY A 157 6.11 31.33 10.12
CA GLY A 157 5.84 32.05 11.36
C GLY A 157 6.85 33.19 11.60
N PRO A 158 6.63 34.07 12.59
CA PRO A 158 7.58 35.11 12.94
C PRO A 158 8.96 34.51 13.21
N LYS A 159 10.01 35.09 12.61
CA LYS A 159 11.42 34.62 12.68
C LYS A 159 11.71 33.30 11.97
N LYS A 160 10.80 32.77 11.15
CA LYS A 160 11.09 31.64 10.26
C LYS A 160 11.33 32.11 8.83
N THR A 161 12.34 31.53 8.17
CA THR A 161 12.64 31.82 6.78
C THR A 161 12.16 30.66 5.92
N ILE A 162 11.26 30.95 4.98
CA ILE A 162 10.78 29.97 4.01
C ILE A 162 11.66 30.06 2.76
N LEU A 163 12.22 28.92 2.37
CA LEU A 163 12.85 28.72 1.06
C LEU A 163 11.80 28.12 0.13
N LEU A 164 11.56 28.81 -0.98
CA LEU A 164 10.72 28.35 -2.07
C LEU A 164 11.66 27.93 -3.20
N ASP A 165 11.55 26.67 -3.62
CA ASP A 165 12.28 26.13 -4.76
C ASP A 165 11.30 25.86 -5.90
N GLU A 166 11.62 26.35 -7.11
CA GLU A 166 10.81 26.15 -8.30
C GLU A 166 11.50 25.16 -9.24
N THR A 167 10.92 23.98 -9.40
CA THR A 167 11.39 22.99 -10.36
C THR A 167 10.45 22.91 -11.56
N PHE A 168 10.97 23.24 -12.74
CA PHE A 168 10.23 23.12 -13.99
C PHE A 168 10.34 21.71 -14.55
N VAL A 169 9.25 20.95 -14.50
CA VAL A 169 9.15 19.60 -15.05
C VAL A 169 8.50 19.67 -16.42
N THR A 170 9.15 19.13 -17.45
CA THR A 170 8.56 19.05 -18.80
C THR A 170 8.45 17.59 -19.22
N ARG A 171 7.28 17.19 -19.72
CA ARG A 171 7.10 15.86 -20.32
C ARG A 171 6.56 16.02 -21.73
N ARG A 172 7.26 15.44 -22.70
CA ARG A 172 6.81 15.43 -24.10
C ARG A 172 5.64 14.47 -24.29
N LYS A 173 4.66 14.86 -25.12
CA LYS A 173 3.61 13.96 -25.59
C LYS A 173 4.26 12.87 -26.45
N TYR A 174 4.13 11.60 -26.06
CA TYR A 174 4.77 10.45 -26.73
C TYR A 174 6.31 10.51 -26.84
N ASN A 175 7.01 11.26 -25.99
CA ASN A 175 8.46 11.50 -26.09
C ASN A 175 8.92 12.12 -27.44
N ARG A 176 7.99 12.67 -28.25
CA ARG A 176 8.26 13.23 -29.58
C ARG A 176 7.84 14.71 -29.65
N GLY A 177 8.43 15.45 -30.58
CA GLY A 177 8.06 16.84 -30.89
C GLY A 177 8.80 17.92 -30.09
N ARG A 178 8.46 19.18 -30.38
CA ARG A 178 9.06 20.39 -29.79
C ARG A 178 8.49 20.63 -28.38
N ILE A 179 9.37 20.90 -27.42
CA ILE A 179 8.97 21.31 -26.07
C ILE A 179 8.37 22.72 -26.18
N THR A 180 7.11 22.86 -25.80
CA THR A 180 6.41 24.15 -25.76
C THR A 180 6.23 24.58 -24.30
N ARG A 181 6.12 25.89 -24.06
CA ARG A 181 6.03 26.46 -22.70
C ARG A 181 4.79 25.96 -21.93
N THR A 182 3.75 25.55 -22.66
CA THR A 182 2.51 24.98 -22.10
C THR A 182 2.65 23.54 -21.60
N MET A 183 3.74 22.85 -21.94
CA MET A 183 4.02 21.48 -21.47
C MET A 183 4.86 21.45 -20.18
N THR A 184 5.24 22.62 -19.68
CA THR A 184 6.00 22.77 -18.45
C THR A 184 5.04 22.82 -17.27
N GLN A 185 5.16 21.86 -16.35
CA GLN A 185 4.55 21.90 -15.03
C GLN A 185 5.59 22.45 -14.05
N THR A 186 5.23 23.46 -13.28
CA THR A 186 6.09 23.98 -12.20
C THR A 186 5.74 23.26 -10.91
N VAL A 187 6.73 22.59 -10.33
CA VAL A 187 6.65 21.98 -9.01
C VAL A 187 7.30 22.93 -8.02
N PHE A 188 6.56 23.33 -6.98
CA PHE A 188 7.07 24.17 -5.92
C PHE A 188 7.47 23.32 -4.71
N GLY A 189 8.75 23.35 -4.36
CA GLY A 189 9.25 22.84 -3.09
C GLY A 189 9.20 23.95 -2.04
N ILE A 190 8.65 23.65 -0.85
CA ILE A 190 8.62 24.59 0.27
C ILE A 190 9.42 23.99 1.42
N PHE A 191 10.44 24.71 1.88
CA PHE A 191 11.26 24.32 3.02
C PHE A 191 11.30 25.45 4.04
N CYS A 192 10.95 25.17 5.29
CA CYS A 192 10.98 26.15 6.36
C CYS A 192 12.17 25.88 7.27
N LYS A 193 13.06 26.86 7.42
CA LYS A 193 14.12 26.87 8.44
C LYS A 193 13.60 27.36 9.78
#